data_AF-A0A9D5DIF8-F1
#
_entry.id   AF-A0A9D5DIF8-F1
#
_cell.length_a   1.000
_cell.length_b   1.000
_cell.length_c   1.000
_cell.angle_alpha   90.00
_cell.angle_beta   90.00
_cell.angle_gamma   90.00
#
_symmetry.space_group_name_H-M   'P 1'
#
loop_
_entity.id
_entity.type
_entity.pdbx_description
1 polymer ?
#
loop_
_entity_poly.entity_id
_entity_poly.type
_entity_poly.pdbx_seq_one_letter_code
_entity_poly.pdbx_strand_id
1 'polypeptide(L)'
;MIQVICISIVDRSNQPLLFRALENESLDSLQFAVYSALDIVERKTSGDVMEGSLDPYLGYLGPAISLSYEYEIYGFLSFSHVKIIAILQDHPENEVELRNFFHNVYRAYVDSICNPFLLRTIETPKLIGKVDQLISAAREVSIHAEKSNS
;
A
#
# COMPACT_ATOMS: atom_id res chain seq x y z
N MET A 1 4.49 -6.79 13.84
CA MET A 1 4.37 -5.32 13.70
C MET A 1 4.27 -4.93 12.22
N ILE A 2 3.39 -3.98 11.84
CA ILE A 2 3.34 -3.45 10.46
C ILE A 2 4.00 -2.07 10.43
N GLN A 3 5.24 -2.00 9.95
CA GLN A 3 5.97 -0.74 9.81
C GLN A 3 5.97 -0.25 8.37
N VAL A 4 4.93 0.50 8.00
CA VAL A 4 4.82 1.11 6.67
C VAL A 4 5.84 2.24 6.55
N ILE A 5 6.68 2.19 5.51
CA ILE A 5 7.64 3.25 5.14
C ILE A 5 7.08 4.11 4.01
N CYS A 6 6.45 3.46 3.03
CA CYS A 6 5.84 4.14 1.90
C CYS A 6 4.54 3.46 1.50
N ILE A 7 3.57 4.25 1.07
CA ILE A 7 2.37 3.78 0.41
C ILE A 7 2.12 4.60 -0.85
N SER A 8 1.81 3.91 -1.94
CA SER A 8 1.48 4.53 -3.21
C SER A 8 0.19 3.94 -3.75
N ILE A 9 -0.71 4.81 -4.21
CA ILE A 9 -1.90 4.43 -4.96
C ILE A 9 -1.62 4.77 -6.42
N VAL A 10 -1.78 3.80 -7.29
CA VAL A 10 -1.45 3.90 -8.72
C VAL A 10 -2.70 3.54 -9.52
N ASP A 11 -2.98 4.33 -10.56
CA ASP A 11 -4.14 4.09 -11.41
C ASP A 11 -3.96 2.90 -12.37
N ARG A 12 -4.97 2.69 -13.22
CA ARG A 12 -4.92 1.64 -14.24
C ARG A 12 -3.83 1.88 -15.30
N SER A 13 -3.45 3.14 -15.52
CA SER A 13 -2.49 3.61 -16.52
C SER A 13 -1.08 3.81 -15.94
N ASN A 14 -0.81 3.20 -14.78
CA ASN A 14 0.47 3.25 -14.07
C ASN A 14 0.92 4.68 -13.69
N GLN A 15 -0.04 5.59 -13.52
CA GLN A 15 0.18 6.93 -12.99
C GLN A 15 -0.04 6.95 -11.47
N PRO A 16 0.90 7.51 -10.68
CA PRO A 16 0.71 7.64 -9.24
C PRO A 16 -0.42 8.66 -8.96
N LEU A 17 -1.45 8.21 -8.25
CA LEU A 17 -2.56 9.04 -7.78
C LEU A 17 -2.29 9.64 -6.39
N LEU A 18 -1.48 8.93 -5.60
CA LEU A 18 -1.04 9.33 -4.29
C LEU A 18 0.30 8.66 -4.03
N PHE A 19 1.29 9.43 -3.59
CA PHE A 19 2.55 8.90 -3.09
C PHE A 19 2.83 9.47 -1.71
N ARG A 20 3.00 8.59 -0.71
CA ARG A 20 3.22 8.96 0.69
C ARG A 20 4.36 8.15 1.26
N ALA A 21 5.50 8.82 1.48
CA ALA A 21 6.64 8.25 2.18
C ALA A 21 6.80 8.91 3.56
N LEU A 22 7.28 8.15 4.52
CA LEU A 22 7.75 8.66 5.81
C LEU A 22 9.20 9.14 5.65
N GLU A 23 9.59 10.19 6.38
CA GLU A 23 10.83 10.97 6.22
C GLU A 23 12.15 10.21 6.41
N ASN A 24 12.11 8.88 6.61
CA ASN A 24 13.28 8.09 6.99
C ASN A 24 14.20 7.73 5.81
N GLU A 25 13.75 7.86 4.54
CA GLU A 25 14.49 7.39 3.36
C GLU A 25 14.46 8.34 2.17
N SER A 26 15.37 8.12 1.22
CA SER A 26 15.40 8.86 -0.05
C SER A 26 14.13 8.62 -0.88
N LEU A 27 13.42 9.71 -1.19
CA LEU A 27 12.16 9.70 -1.93
C LEU A 27 12.29 8.98 -3.29
N ASP A 28 13.37 9.25 -4.01
CA ASP A 28 13.63 8.71 -5.35
C ASP A 28 13.76 7.18 -5.34
N SER A 29 14.44 6.62 -4.33
CA SER A 29 14.61 5.17 -4.21
C SER A 29 13.28 4.46 -3.93
N LEU A 30 12.44 5.04 -3.07
CA LEU A 30 11.11 4.52 -2.79
C LEU A 30 10.20 4.61 -4.01
N GLN A 31 10.27 5.71 -4.75
CA GLN A 31 9.51 5.87 -6.00
C GLN A 31 9.96 4.85 -7.06
N PHE A 32 11.26 4.62 -7.20
CA PHE A 32 11.80 3.58 -8.08
C PHE A 32 11.32 2.18 -7.69
N ALA A 33 11.31 1.87 -6.39
CA ALA A 33 10.82 0.59 -5.87
C ALA A 33 9.33 0.37 -6.19
N VAL A 34 8.49 1.41 -6.01
CA VAL A 34 7.07 1.35 -6.38
C VAL A 34 6.90 1.07 -7.87
N TYR A 35 7.61 1.77 -8.75
CA TYR A 35 7.48 1.56 -10.20
C TYR A 35 7.97 0.18 -10.63
N SER A 36 9.09 -0.29 -10.08
CA SER A 36 9.62 -1.63 -10.37
C SER A 36 8.66 -2.75 -9.96
N ALA A 37 7.87 -2.52 -8.90
CA ALA A 37 6.86 -3.48 -8.44
C ALA A 37 5.65 -3.59 -9.40
N LEU A 38 5.39 -2.59 -10.25
CA LEU A 38 4.26 -2.62 -11.19
C LEU A 38 4.41 -3.75 -12.22
N ASP A 39 5.62 -4.01 -12.71
CA ASP A 39 5.89 -5.11 -13.63
C ASP A 39 5.59 -6.48 -13.00
N ILE A 40 5.78 -6.60 -11.69
CA ILE A 40 5.45 -7.82 -10.92
C ILE A 40 3.93 -7.98 -10.84
N VAL A 41 3.20 -6.90 -10.58
CA VAL A 41 1.73 -6.88 -10.56
C VAL A 41 1.16 -7.27 -11.93
N GLU A 42 1.70 -6.73 -13.02
CA GLU A 42 1.28 -7.07 -14.38
C GLU A 42 1.50 -8.55 -14.70
N ARG A 43 2.64 -9.12 -14.29
CA ARG A 43 2.89 -10.57 -14.46
C ARG A 43 1.95 -11.44 -13.63
N LYS A 44 1.64 -11.05 -12.39
CA LYS A 44 0.70 -11.80 -11.53
C LYS A 44 -0.74 -11.76 -12.07
N THR A 45 -1.12 -10.67 -12.74
CA THR A 45 -2.46 -10.48 -13.32
C THR A 45 -2.63 -11.09 -14.70
N SER A 46 -1.55 -11.14 -15.50
CA SER A 46 -1.58 -11.68 -16.86
C SER A 46 -1.48 -13.21 -16.90
N GLY A 47 -1.08 -13.85 -15.80
CA GLY A 47 -1.15 -15.31 -15.67
C GLY A 47 -2.56 -15.76 -15.26
N ASP A 48 -2.97 -16.96 -15.70
CA ASP A 48 -4.24 -17.66 -15.37
C ASP A 48 -4.60 -17.74 -13.86
N VAL A 49 -3.73 -17.30 -12.96
CA VAL A 49 -3.88 -17.37 -11.51
C VAL A 49 -5.00 -16.45 -10.99
N MET A 50 -5.35 -15.38 -11.71
CA MET A 50 -6.43 -14.46 -11.30
C MET A 50 -7.79 -14.76 -11.94
N GLU A 51 -7.92 -15.70 -12.88
CA GLU A 51 -9.21 -15.99 -13.55
C GLU A 51 -10.28 -16.63 -12.64
N GLY A 52 -9.99 -16.87 -11.36
CA GLY A 52 -10.98 -17.35 -10.38
C GLY A 52 -10.82 -16.80 -8.96
N SER A 53 -9.83 -15.95 -8.69
CA SER A 53 -9.60 -15.38 -7.37
C SER A 53 -10.32 -14.05 -7.23
N LEU A 54 -11.33 -14.00 -6.36
CA LEU A 54 -12.00 -12.74 -5.97
C LEU A 54 -11.15 -11.87 -5.03
N ASP A 55 -9.97 -12.34 -4.63
CA ASP A 55 -9.16 -11.67 -3.62
C ASP A 55 -8.29 -10.56 -4.23
N PRO A 56 -8.50 -9.28 -3.85
CA PRO A 56 -7.69 -8.17 -4.36
C PRO A 56 -6.29 -8.09 -3.74
N TYR A 57 -5.98 -8.84 -2.69
CA TYR A 57 -4.65 -8.82 -2.07
C TYR A 57 -3.66 -9.68 -2.87
N LEU A 58 -2.56 -9.07 -3.35
CA LEU A 58 -1.53 -9.76 -4.14
C LEU A 58 -0.41 -10.35 -3.29
N GLY A 59 -0.37 -10.03 -2.00
CA GLY A 59 0.69 -10.44 -1.09
C GLY A 59 2.03 -9.80 -1.38
N TYR A 60 3.08 -10.47 -0.93
CA TYR A 60 4.47 -10.09 -1.16
C TYR A 60 4.79 -10.04 -2.67
N LEU A 61 5.39 -8.94 -3.10
CA LEU A 61 5.81 -8.69 -4.47
C LEU A 61 7.32 -8.85 -4.64
N GLY A 62 8.11 -8.60 -3.60
CA GLY A 62 9.57 -8.71 -3.65
C GLY A 62 10.25 -7.77 -2.67
N PRO A 63 11.59 -7.86 -2.58
CA PRO A 63 12.38 -6.95 -1.77
C PRO A 63 12.64 -5.64 -2.53
N ALA A 64 12.72 -4.53 -1.81
CA ALA A 64 13.31 -3.29 -2.28
C ALA A 64 14.58 -3.03 -1.47
N ILE A 65 15.72 -2.89 -2.15
CA ILE A 65 17.02 -2.69 -1.50
C ILE A 65 17.33 -1.20 -1.56
N SER A 66 17.45 -0.57 -0.39
CA SER A 66 18.10 0.74 -0.22
C SER A 66 19.55 0.52 0.22
N LEU A 67 20.37 1.58 0.19
CA LEU A 67 21.79 1.51 0.55
C LEU A 67 22.03 0.97 1.98
N SER A 68 21.07 1.14 2.88
CA SER A 68 21.22 0.83 4.30
C SER A 68 20.22 -0.21 4.83
N TYR A 69 19.15 -0.50 4.08
CA TYR A 69 18.02 -1.30 4.57
C TYR A 69 17.41 -2.13 3.45
N GLU A 70 16.95 -3.32 3.82
CA GLU A 70 16.09 -4.16 2.98
C GLU A 70 14.64 -3.90 3.37
N TYR A 71 13.81 -3.59 2.38
CA TYR A 71 12.38 -3.37 2.53
C TYR A 71 11.60 -4.47 1.85
N GLU A 72 10.38 -4.70 2.31
CA GLU A 72 9.46 -5.65 1.69
C GLU A 72 8.31 -4.91 0.99
N ILE A 73 8.07 -5.27 -0.27
CA ILE A 73 7.01 -4.67 -1.07
C ILE A 73 5.79 -5.59 -1.08
N TYR A 74 4.63 -5.02 -0.78
CA TYR A 74 3.34 -5.68 -0.79
C TYR A 74 2.37 -5.01 -1.76
N GLY A 75 1.51 -5.82 -2.37
CA GLY A 75 0.59 -5.38 -3.40
C GLY A 75 -0.87 -5.64 -3.11
N PHE A 76 -1.72 -4.76 -3.60
CA PHE A 76 -3.16 -4.91 -3.67
C PHE A 76 -3.65 -4.40 -5.03
N LEU A 77 -4.54 -5.14 -5.67
CA LEU A 77 -5.14 -4.81 -6.94
C LEU A 77 -6.65 -4.92 -6.84
N SER A 78 -7.32 -3.79 -7.04
CA SER A 78 -8.77 -3.76 -7.14
C SER A 78 -9.28 -4.23 -8.50
N PHE A 79 -10.54 -4.64 -8.57
CA PHE A 79 -11.23 -4.97 -9.82
C PHE A 79 -11.28 -3.82 -10.84
N SER A 80 -11.19 -2.56 -10.38
CA SER A 80 -11.10 -1.38 -11.26
C SER A 80 -9.68 -1.11 -11.75
N HIS A 81 -8.75 -2.04 -11.52
CA HIS A 81 -7.32 -1.96 -11.84
C HIS A 81 -6.57 -0.82 -11.15
N VAL A 82 -7.10 -0.30 -10.04
CA VAL A 82 -6.33 0.55 -9.11
C VAL A 82 -5.42 -0.35 -8.28
N LYS A 83 -4.13 0.02 -8.24
CA LYS A 83 -3.07 -0.70 -7.56
C LYS A 83 -2.69 0.06 -6.30
N ILE A 84 -2.51 -0.64 -5.19
CA ILE A 84 -1.95 -0.06 -3.96
C ILE A 84 -0.68 -0.83 -3.65
N ILE A 85 0.42 -0.11 -3.54
CA ILE A 85 1.74 -0.65 -3.22
C ILE A 85 2.13 -0.12 -1.85
N ALA A 86 2.44 -1.01 -0.92
CA ALA A 86 2.99 -0.65 0.39
C ALA A 86 4.41 -1.21 0.51
N ILE A 87 5.33 -0.36 0.96
CA ILE A 87 6.71 -0.73 1.29
C ILE A 87 6.80 -0.77 2.81
N LEU A 88 7.16 -1.92 3.35
CA LEU A 88 7.30 -2.18 4.78
C LEU A 88 8.78 -2.30 5.15
N GLN A 89 9.13 -1.91 6.38
CA GLN A 89 10.48 -2.09 6.91
C GLN A 89 10.80 -3.55 7.19
N ASP A 90 9.83 -4.28 7.76
CA ASP A 90 9.99 -5.66 8.16
C ASP A 90 8.80 -6.48 7.68
N HIS A 91 8.97 -7.80 7.74
CA HIS A 91 7.91 -8.76 7.44
C HIS A 91 6.72 -8.60 8.41
N PRO A 92 5.47 -8.51 7.91
CA PRO A 92 4.29 -8.43 8.74
C PRO A 92 4.06 -9.78 9.46
N GLU A 93 4.00 -9.75 10.79
CA GLU A 93 3.68 -10.94 11.60
C GLU A 93 2.29 -11.52 11.31
N ASN A 94 1.34 -10.67 10.88
CA ASN A 94 -0.03 -11.06 10.61
C ASN A 94 -0.51 -10.49 9.27
N GLU A 95 -0.55 -11.34 8.24
CA GLU A 95 -1.05 -10.97 6.92
C GLU A 95 -2.52 -10.56 6.91
N VAL A 96 -3.34 -11.03 7.87
CA VAL A 96 -4.75 -10.64 7.97
C VAL A 96 -4.87 -9.16 8.32
N GLU A 97 -4.01 -8.65 9.19
CA GLU A 97 -3.97 -7.24 9.55
C GLU A 97 -3.52 -6.38 8.37
N LEU A 98 -2.48 -6.81 7.64
CA LEU A 98 -2.01 -6.13 6.45
C LEU A 98 -3.07 -6.08 5.34
N ARG A 99 -3.77 -7.19 5.13
CA ARG A 99 -4.93 -7.27 4.23
C ARG A 99 -6.01 -6.27 4.62
N ASN A 100 -6.38 -6.20 5.90
CA ASN A 100 -7.34 -5.23 6.41
C ASN A 100 -6.87 -3.79 6.21
N PHE A 101 -5.58 -3.52 6.42
CA PHE A 101 -4.96 -2.23 6.14
C PHE A 101 -5.13 -1.83 4.67
N PHE A 102 -4.82 -2.71 3.72
CA PHE A 102 -5.05 -2.44 2.29
C PHE A 102 -6.52 -2.16 1.96
N HIS A 103 -7.46 -2.95 2.51
CA HIS A 103 -8.90 -2.69 2.33
C HIS A 103 -9.32 -1.32 2.88
N ASN A 104 -8.79 -0.92 4.04
CA ASN A 104 -9.08 0.39 4.63
C ASN A 104 -8.53 1.55 3.80
N VAL A 105 -7.32 1.41 3.24
CA VAL A 105 -6.74 2.40 2.32
C VAL A 105 -7.56 2.48 1.04
N TYR A 106 -7.93 1.34 0.45
CA TYR A 106 -8.77 1.31 -0.74
C TYR A 106 -10.14 1.94 -0.49
N ARG A 107 -10.75 1.70 0.68
CA ARG A 107 -11.99 2.35 1.07
C ARG A 107 -11.85 3.87 1.17
N ALA A 108 -10.77 4.37 1.79
CA ALA A 108 -10.50 5.80 1.86
C ALA A 108 -10.32 6.44 0.47
N TYR A 109 -9.67 5.72 -0.45
CA TYR A 109 -9.57 6.09 -1.85
C TYR A 109 -10.95 6.16 -2.51
N VAL A 110 -11.78 5.11 -2.40
CA VAL A 110 -13.15 5.05 -2.95
C VAL A 110 -14.00 6.20 -2.42
N ASP A 111 -13.99 6.45 -1.11
CA ASP A 111 -14.73 7.55 -0.49
C ASP A 111 -14.30 8.93 -1.04
N SER A 112 -13.05 9.06 -1.46
CA SER A 112 -12.51 10.30 -2.03
C SER A 112 -12.93 10.48 -3.50
N ILE A 113 -12.88 9.42 -4.32
CA ILE A 113 -13.28 9.48 -5.73
C ILE A 113 -14.80 9.50 -5.94
N CYS A 114 -15.57 8.95 -4.99
CA CYS A 114 -17.03 9.00 -5.01
C CYS A 114 -17.59 10.36 -4.54
N ASN A 115 -16.73 11.33 -4.23
CA ASN A 115 -17.17 12.69 -3.96
C ASN A 115 -17.56 13.40 -5.27
N PRO A 116 -18.84 13.78 -5.47
CA PRO A 116 -19.31 14.43 -6.70
C PRO A 116 -18.67 15.81 -6.95
N PHE A 117 -18.00 16.39 -5.95
CA PHE A 117 -17.29 17.67 -6.04
C PHE A 117 -15.77 17.49 -6.23
N LEU A 118 -15.29 16.29 -6.54
CA LEU A 118 -13.88 16.07 -6.84
C LEU A 118 -13.54 16.64 -8.21
N LEU A 119 -12.76 17.74 -8.24
CA LEU A 119 -12.57 18.52 -9.47
C LEU A 119 -11.37 18.09 -10.32
N ARG A 120 -10.19 17.90 -9.73
CA ARG A 120 -8.94 17.78 -10.52
C ARG A 120 -7.91 16.78 -10.00
N THR A 121 -7.77 16.62 -8.69
CA THR A 121 -6.71 15.78 -8.10
C THR A 121 -7.25 14.98 -6.92
N ILE A 122 -6.85 13.71 -6.84
CA ILE A 122 -7.27 12.76 -5.78
C ILE A 122 -6.53 13.02 -4.46
N GLU A 123 -5.36 13.68 -4.52
CA GLU A 123 -4.57 14.16 -3.38
C GLU A 123 -5.27 15.26 -2.58
N THR A 124 -6.43 14.93 -2.04
CA THR A 124 -7.16 15.78 -1.12
C THR A 124 -6.50 15.69 0.26
N PRO A 125 -6.45 16.79 1.04
CA PRO A 125 -5.97 16.74 2.42
C PRO A 125 -6.70 15.72 3.28
N LYS A 126 -7.97 15.45 2.94
CA LYS A 126 -8.80 14.44 3.61
C LYS A 126 -8.28 13.02 3.37
N LEU A 127 -7.97 12.66 2.12
CA LEU A 127 -7.41 11.35 1.78
C LEU A 127 -6.04 11.18 2.46
N ILE A 128 -5.19 12.18 2.32
CA ILE A 128 -3.86 12.21 2.92
C ILE A 128 -3.94 11.98 4.44
N GLY A 129 -4.73 12.80 5.14
CA GLY A 129 -4.87 12.67 6.59
C GLY A 129 -5.47 11.33 7.01
N LYS A 130 -6.34 10.74 6.19
CA LYS A 130 -6.89 9.41 6.47
C LYS A 130 -5.85 8.31 6.31
N VAL A 131 -5.01 8.40 5.28
CA VAL A 131 -3.90 7.46 5.05
C VAL A 131 -2.86 7.58 6.17
N ASP A 132 -2.52 8.81 6.58
CA ASP A 132 -1.60 9.05 7.70
C ASP A 132 -2.16 8.44 9.00
N GLN A 133 -3.45 8.60 9.29
CA GLN A 133 -4.11 7.96 10.43
C GLN A 133 -4.04 6.43 10.36
N LEU A 134 -4.22 5.84 9.17
CA LEU A 134 -4.12 4.39 8.99
C LEU A 134 -2.69 3.88 9.21
N ILE A 135 -1.68 4.64 8.76
CA ILE A 135 -0.27 4.33 9.01
C ILE A 135 0.05 4.41 10.51
N SER A 136 -0.41 5.45 11.20
CA SER A 136 -0.24 5.58 12.65
C SER A 136 -0.95 4.47 13.42
N ALA A 137 -2.18 4.12 13.04
CA ALA A 137 -2.92 3.03 13.67
C ALA A 137 -2.24 1.67 13.46
N ALA A 138 -1.72 1.40 12.26
CA ALA A 138 -0.98 0.17 11.97
C ALA A 138 0.31 0.05 12.80
N ARG A 139 0.93 1.17 13.18
CA ARG A 139 2.05 1.21 14.13
C ARG A 139 1.59 0.94 15.58
N GLU A 140 0.48 1.51 16.01
CA GLU A 140 0.01 1.45 17.41
C GLU A 140 -0.66 0.13 17.79
N VAL A 141 -1.41 -0.51 16.89
CA VAL A 141 -2.12 -1.79 17.13
C VAL A 141 -1.16 -2.89 17.59
N SER A 142 0.08 -2.87 17.11
CA SER A 142 1.11 -3.83 17.52
C SER A 142 1.66 -3.60 18.94
N ILE A 143 1.72 -2.35 19.42
CA ILE A 143 2.21 -2.02 20.79
C ILE A 143 1.26 -2.55 21.87
N HIS A 144 -0.04 -2.57 21.59
CA HIS A 144 -1.04 -3.09 22.52
C HIS A 144 -1.09 -4.63 22.57
N ALA A 145 -0.75 -5.32 21.48
CA ALA A 145 -0.66 -6.78 21.44
C ALA A 145 0.49 -7.31 22.32
N GLU A 146 1.60 -6.58 22.42
CA GLU A 146 2.72 -6.93 23.31
C GLU A 146 2.37 -6.79 24.80
N LYS A 147 1.53 -5.80 25.17
CA LYS A 147 1.14 -5.56 26.57
C LYS A 147 0.09 -6.53 27.10
N SER A 148 -0.66 -7.23 26.25
CA SER A 148 -1.63 -8.24 26.68
C SER A 148 -1.03 -9.64 26.90
N ASN A 149 0.21 -9.86 26.47
CA ASN A 149 0.93 -11.13 26.59
C ASN A 149 2.05 -11.11 27.64
N SER A 150 2.10 -10.07 28.50
CA SER A 150 3.01 -9.98 29.67
C SER A 150 2.22 -9.96 30.97
#